data_AF-A0A7S0QI76-F1
#
_entry.id   AF-A0A7S0QI76-F1
#
_cell.length_a   1.000
_cell.length_b   1.000
_cell.length_c   1.000
_cell.angle_alpha   90.00
_cell.angle_beta   90.00
_cell.angle_gamma   90.00
#
_symmetry.space_group_name_H-M   'P 1'
#
loop_
_entity.id
_entity.type
_entity.pdbx_description
1 polymer ?
#
loop_
_entity_poly.entity_id
_entity_poly.type
_entity_poly.pdbx_seq_one_letter_code
_entity_poly.pdbx_strand_id
1 'polypeptide(L)'
;GALHGYRACPRQELLALSVASFAGCLFGSLPPSASFSRSALLGTLGIGSALHNAVSAAVVVVAATLLYKAVAPLPHAVLASIIVMALRSMLQFSRAAFLYRVSPVEFSVWVGSFAVTLALGPTQGIVASLAIAIGMILQVGAEHRSESLRQRSESLWQRSAEIRVIVSDPSQIRVRSE
;
A
#
# COMPACT_ATOMS: atom_id res chain seq x y z
N GLY A 1 -4.68 -14.41 -0.21
CA GLY A 1 -3.83 -14.81 -1.34
C GLY A 1 -2.57 -15.52 -0.87
N ALA A 2 -1.54 -14.77 -0.46
CA ALA A 2 -0.21 -15.32 -0.15
C ALA A 2 -0.19 -16.42 0.94
N LEU A 3 -1.01 -16.31 1.99
CA LEU A 3 -1.08 -17.32 3.07
C LEU A 3 -1.88 -18.58 2.69
N HIS A 4 -2.75 -18.50 1.68
CA HIS A 4 -3.74 -19.55 1.37
C HIS A 4 -3.62 -20.07 -0.07
N GLY A 5 -2.53 -19.75 -0.79
CA GLY A 5 -2.23 -20.29 -2.12
C GLY A 5 -3.15 -19.86 -3.27
N TYR A 6 -4.17 -19.02 -3.05
CA TYR A 6 -5.08 -18.56 -4.11
C TYR A 6 -4.67 -17.20 -4.68
N ARG A 7 -4.95 -16.98 -5.98
CA ARG A 7 -4.74 -15.68 -6.63
C ARG A 7 -5.87 -14.74 -6.26
N ALA A 8 -5.53 -13.66 -5.56
CA ALA A 8 -6.43 -12.52 -5.38
C ALA A 8 -6.37 -11.66 -6.64
N CYS A 9 -7.53 -11.38 -7.25
CA CYS A 9 -7.66 -10.55 -8.45
C CYS A 9 -8.14 -9.15 -8.06
N PRO A 10 -7.28 -8.10 -8.10
CA PRO A 10 -7.65 -6.77 -7.64
C PRO A 10 -8.88 -6.19 -8.34
N ARG A 11 -9.04 -6.45 -9.65
CA ARG A 11 -10.21 -6.02 -10.43
C ARG A 11 -11.52 -6.61 -9.88
N GLN A 12 -11.48 -7.89 -9.48
CA GLN A 12 -12.66 -8.57 -8.94
C GLN A 12 -12.98 -8.07 -7.53
N GLU A 13 -11.98 -7.87 -6.69
CA GLU A 13 -12.16 -7.31 -5.35
C GLU A 13 -12.73 -5.89 -5.41
N LEU A 14 -12.22 -5.05 -6.32
CA LEU A 14 -12.73 -3.70 -6.51
C LEU A 14 -14.19 -3.70 -6.99
N LEU A 15 -14.51 -4.52 -8.01
CA LEU A 15 -15.87 -4.64 -8.52
C LEU A 15 -16.83 -5.16 -7.45
N ALA A 16 -16.41 -6.14 -6.65
CA ALA A 16 -17.20 -6.64 -5.52
C ALA A 16 -17.47 -5.54 -4.49
N LEU A 17 -16.48 -4.71 -4.14
CA LEU A 17 -16.64 -3.60 -3.20
C LEU A 17 -17.60 -2.53 -3.74
N SER A 18 -17.52 -2.22 -5.03
CA SER A 18 -18.42 -1.27 -5.69
C SER A 18 -19.86 -1.77 -5.72
N VAL A 19 -20.08 -3.03 -6.11
CA VAL A 19 -21.41 -3.64 -6.13
C VAL A 19 -21.98 -3.72 -4.72
N ALA A 20 -21.18 -4.10 -3.71
CA ALA A 20 -21.61 -4.15 -2.32
C ALA A 20 -22.00 -2.76 -1.78
N SER A 21 -21.22 -1.72 -2.12
CA SER A 21 -21.55 -0.34 -1.74
C SER A 21 -22.84 0.13 -2.41
N PHE A 22 -23.01 -0.13 -3.71
CA PHE A 22 -24.22 0.24 -4.46
C PHE A 22 -25.47 -0.45 -3.91
N ALA A 23 -25.38 -1.76 -3.65
CA ALA A 23 -26.45 -2.51 -2.99
C ALA A 23 -26.76 -1.95 -1.60
N GLY A 24 -25.73 -1.57 -0.84
CA GLY A 24 -25.86 -0.98 0.48
C GLY A 24 -26.55 0.39 0.50
N CYS A 25 -26.33 1.23 -0.52
CA CYS A 25 -26.99 2.53 -0.65
C CYS A 25 -28.52 2.40 -0.72
N LEU A 26 -29.06 1.32 -1.29
CA LEU A 26 -30.51 1.06 -1.34
C LEU A 26 -31.13 0.87 0.06
N PHE A 27 -30.31 0.52 1.05
CA PHE A 27 -30.72 0.33 2.44
C PHE A 27 -30.19 1.41 3.39
N GLY A 28 -29.58 2.49 2.84
CA GLY A 28 -28.98 3.57 3.63
C GLY A 28 -27.72 3.17 4.41
N SER A 29 -27.00 2.12 3.99
CA SER A 29 -25.79 1.66 4.68
C SER A 29 -24.56 2.50 4.34
N LEU A 30 -23.62 2.61 5.28
CA LEU A 30 -22.27 3.12 5.00
C LEU A 30 -21.50 2.16 4.08
N PRO A 31 -20.60 2.68 3.22
CA PRO A 31 -19.83 1.85 2.31
C PRO A 31 -18.98 0.82 3.09
N PRO A 32 -19.04 -0.48 2.73
CA PRO A 32 -18.30 -1.52 3.42
C PRO A 32 -16.79 -1.32 3.23
N SER A 33 -16.03 -1.59 4.30
CA SER A 33 -14.57 -1.58 4.30
C SER A 33 -14.01 -2.93 4.75
N ALA A 34 -12.83 -3.28 4.24
CA ALA A 34 -12.13 -4.48 4.66
C ALA A 34 -11.66 -4.35 6.13
N SER A 35 -11.90 -5.39 6.94
CA SER A 35 -11.50 -5.41 8.35
C SER A 35 -10.30 -6.34 8.55
N PHE A 36 -9.14 -5.76 8.85
CA PHE A 36 -7.92 -6.52 9.12
C PHE A 36 -8.05 -7.41 10.36
N SER A 37 -8.65 -6.88 11.43
CA SER A 37 -8.84 -7.62 12.69
C SER A 37 -9.70 -8.88 12.50
N ARG A 38 -10.87 -8.75 11.86
CA ARG A 38 -11.74 -9.90 11.56
C ARG A 38 -11.07 -10.92 10.65
N SER A 39 -10.38 -10.46 9.59
CA SER A 39 -9.71 -11.35 8.65
C SER A 39 -8.54 -12.11 9.29
N ALA A 40 -7.81 -11.47 10.20
CA ALA A 40 -6.74 -12.12 10.95
C ALA A 40 -7.29 -13.21 11.89
N LEU A 41 -8.36 -12.90 12.63
CA LEU A 41 -9.02 -13.88 13.51
C LEU A 41 -9.54 -15.09 12.74
N LEU A 42 -10.24 -14.88 11.63
CA LEU A 42 -10.73 -15.97 10.78
C LEU A 42 -9.60 -16.82 10.19
N GLY A 43 -8.47 -16.17 9.84
CA GLY A 43 -7.26 -16.86 9.42
C GLY A 43 -6.67 -17.75 10.52
N THR A 44 -6.62 -17.29 11.77
CA THR A 44 -6.17 -18.11 12.91
C THR A 44 -7.10 -19.30 13.22
N LEU A 45 -8.39 -19.16 12.87
CA LEU A 45 -9.39 -20.23 13.01
C LEU A 45 -9.44 -21.18 11.79
N GLY A 46 -8.64 -20.94 10.75
CA GLY A 46 -8.64 -21.74 9.52
C GLY A 46 -9.92 -21.63 8.69
N ILE A 47 -10.73 -20.58 8.90
CA ILE A 47 -12.02 -20.41 8.21
C ILE A 47 -11.78 -19.82 6.82
N GLY A 48 -11.93 -20.65 5.78
CA GLY A 48 -11.75 -20.25 4.38
C GLY A 48 -13.04 -20.02 3.58
N SER A 49 -14.21 -20.39 4.11
CA SER A 49 -15.48 -20.34 3.37
C SER A 49 -16.19 -18.99 3.54
N ALA A 50 -16.73 -18.41 2.46
CA ALA A 50 -17.51 -17.17 2.49
C ALA A 50 -18.81 -17.25 3.33
N LEU A 51 -19.26 -18.46 3.69
CA LEU A 51 -20.45 -18.68 4.53
C LEU A 51 -20.35 -18.00 5.91
N HIS A 52 -19.13 -17.81 6.44
CA HIS A 52 -18.94 -17.13 7.72
C HIS A 52 -19.51 -15.70 7.72
N ASN A 53 -19.49 -15.02 6.56
CA ASN A 53 -20.03 -13.66 6.43
C ASN A 53 -21.56 -13.67 6.52
N ALA A 54 -22.22 -14.67 5.92
CA ALA A 54 -23.69 -14.80 5.99
C ALA A 54 -24.14 -15.10 7.42
N VAL A 55 -23.46 -16.03 8.11
CA VAL A 55 -23.73 -16.35 9.52
C VAL A 55 -23.50 -15.12 10.40
N SER A 56 -22.38 -14.42 10.20
CA SER A 56 -22.07 -13.19 10.97
C SER A 56 -23.12 -12.11 10.74
N ALA A 57 -23.58 -11.91 9.50
CA ALA A 57 -24.63 -10.94 9.20
C ALA A 57 -25.94 -11.29 9.90
N ALA A 58 -26.36 -12.57 9.87
CA ALA A 58 -27.55 -13.04 10.58
C ALA A 58 -27.45 -12.82 12.10
N VAL A 59 -26.30 -13.16 12.70
CA VAL A 59 -26.04 -12.93 14.12
C VAL A 59 -26.11 -11.45 14.47
N VAL A 60 -25.55 -10.57 13.64
CA VAL A 60 -25.61 -9.11 13.87
C VAL A 60 -27.05 -8.60 13.78
N VAL A 61 -27.87 -9.08 12.84
CA VAL A 61 -29.29 -8.69 12.74
C VAL A 61 -30.09 -9.14 13.98
N VAL A 62 -29.87 -10.39 14.44
CA VAL A 62 -30.52 -10.93 15.64
C VAL A 62 -30.06 -10.17 16.88
N ALA A 63 -28.76 -9.93 17.04
CA ALA A 63 -28.22 -9.16 18.15
C ALA A 63 -28.74 -7.71 18.12
N ALA A 64 -28.79 -7.07 16.96
CA ALA A 64 -29.30 -5.71 16.83
C ALA A 64 -30.77 -5.61 17.21
N THR A 65 -31.62 -6.59 16.89
CA THR A 65 -33.05 -6.53 17.20
C THR A 65 -33.35 -6.93 18.66
N LEU A 66 -32.68 -7.96 19.20
CA LEU A 66 -32.93 -8.45 20.56
C LEU A 66 -32.18 -7.67 21.64
N LEU A 67 -30.92 -7.29 21.39
CA LEU A 67 -30.07 -6.63 22.39
C LEU A 67 -30.12 -5.09 22.30
N TYR A 68 -30.86 -4.48 21.36
CA TYR A 68 -30.95 -3.02 21.24
C TYR A 68 -31.24 -2.33 22.58
N LYS A 69 -32.21 -2.84 23.35
CA LYS A 69 -32.58 -2.27 24.65
C LYS A 69 -31.46 -2.34 25.70
N ALA A 70 -30.63 -3.36 25.64
CA ALA A 70 -29.48 -3.51 26.52
C ALA A 70 -28.31 -2.61 26.10
N VAL A 71 -28.19 -2.32 24.80
CA VAL A 71 -27.08 -1.52 24.25
C VAL A 71 -27.38 -0.01 24.24
N ALA A 72 -28.66 0.37 24.16
CA ALA A 72 -29.09 1.77 24.10
C ALA A 72 -28.59 2.67 25.25
N PRO A 73 -28.53 2.24 26.52
CA PRO A 73 -28.07 3.09 27.62
C PRO A 73 -26.55 3.14 27.81
N LEU A 74 -25.74 2.64 26.85
CA LEU A 74 -24.29 2.63 27.05
C LEU A 74 -23.71 4.06 27.11
N PRO A 75 -22.91 4.37 28.15
CA PRO A 75 -22.24 5.66 28.22
C PRO A 75 -21.15 5.76 27.15
N HIS A 76 -20.98 6.97 26.60
CA HIS A 76 -19.98 7.29 25.58
C HIS A 76 -18.55 6.85 25.97
N ALA A 77 -18.23 6.80 27.27
CA ALA A 77 -16.96 6.34 27.79
C ALA A 77 -16.65 4.87 27.43
N VAL A 78 -17.65 3.99 27.45
CA VAL A 78 -17.46 2.58 27.08
C VAL A 78 -17.17 2.44 25.58
N LEU A 79 -17.90 3.19 24.74
CA LEU A 79 -17.65 3.22 23.29
C LEU A 79 -16.25 3.75 22.98
N ALA A 80 -15.82 4.82 23.65
CA ALA A 80 -14.48 5.38 23.50
C ALA A 80 -13.39 4.35 23.88
N SER A 81 -13.58 3.62 24.99
CA SER A 81 -12.64 2.57 25.41
C SER A 81 -12.51 1.45 24.37
N ILE A 82 -13.60 1.05 23.73
CA ILE A 82 -13.58 0.02 22.67
C ILE A 82 -12.77 0.51 21.47
N ILE A 83 -12.96 1.78 21.06
CA ILE A 83 -12.21 2.38 19.94
C ILE A 83 -10.72 2.46 20.26
N VAL A 84 -10.34 2.95 21.45
CA VAL A 84 -8.93 3.04 21.88
C VAL A 84 -8.27 1.67 21.90
N MET A 85 -8.97 0.63 22.41
CA MET A 85 -8.47 -0.74 22.41
C MET A 85 -8.26 -1.27 20.98
N ALA A 86 -9.19 -0.99 20.06
CA ALA A 86 -9.06 -1.37 18.66
C ALA A 86 -7.87 -0.69 17.98
N LEU A 87 -7.67 0.61 18.22
CA LEU A 87 -6.57 1.39 17.65
C LEU A 87 -5.20 0.91 18.12
N ARG A 88 -5.08 0.41 19.36
CA ARG A 88 -3.82 -0.14 19.89
C ARG A 88 -3.26 -1.24 18.98
N SER A 89 -4.11 -2.06 18.38
CA SER A 89 -3.68 -3.12 17.45
C SER A 89 -3.21 -2.60 16.09
N MET A 90 -3.63 -1.40 15.70
CA MET A 90 -3.24 -0.78 14.43
C MET A 90 -1.93 0.00 14.54
N LEU A 91 -1.50 0.38 15.75
CA LEU A 91 -0.26 1.12 15.96
C LEU A 91 0.95 0.19 15.81
N GLN A 92 1.73 0.39 14.75
CA GLN A 92 2.88 -0.43 14.40
C GLN A 92 4.19 0.18 14.89
N PHE A 93 4.32 0.34 16.21
CA PHE A 93 5.51 0.93 16.84
C PHE A 93 6.82 0.24 16.45
N SER A 94 6.80 -1.09 16.28
CA SER A 94 7.97 -1.86 15.86
C SER A 94 8.46 -1.47 14.47
N ARG A 95 7.56 -1.12 13.53
CA ARG A 95 7.97 -0.65 12.20
C ARG A 95 8.59 0.73 12.26
N ALA A 96 8.07 1.64 13.08
CA ALA A 96 8.66 2.96 13.27
C ALA A 96 10.09 2.87 13.82
N ALA A 97 10.33 2.01 14.82
CA ALA A 97 11.65 1.78 15.38
C ALA A 97 12.62 1.13 14.36
N PHE A 98 12.12 0.24 13.51
CA PHE A 98 12.90 -0.35 12.42
C PHE A 98 13.29 0.70 11.37
N LEU A 99 12.34 1.52 10.93
CA LEU A 99 12.57 2.55 9.92
C LEU A 99 13.61 3.58 10.38
N TYR A 100 13.55 3.97 11.67
CA TYR A 100 14.54 4.87 12.27
C TYR A 100 15.98 4.33 12.19
N ARG A 101 16.15 3.00 12.30
CA ARG A 101 17.47 2.35 12.22
C ARG A 101 17.97 2.15 10.79
N VAL A 102 17.07 2.01 9.81
CA VAL A 102 17.44 1.73 8.41
C VAL A 102 17.68 3.00 7.62
N SER A 103 16.76 3.96 7.68
CA SER A 103 16.86 5.21 6.92
C SER A 103 16.20 6.36 7.67
N PRO A 104 16.97 7.35 8.16
CA PRO A 104 16.39 8.52 8.83
C PRO A 104 15.53 9.37 7.90
N VAL A 105 15.76 9.28 6.57
CA VAL A 105 14.96 9.98 5.56
C VAL A 105 13.57 9.34 5.42
N GLU A 106 13.49 8.01 5.36
CA GLU A 106 12.17 7.35 5.30
C GLU A 106 11.40 7.51 6.61
N PHE A 107 12.11 7.55 7.74
CA PHE A 107 11.51 7.86 9.04
C PHE A 107 10.91 9.27 9.08
N SER A 108 11.59 10.29 8.54
CA SER A 108 11.06 11.67 8.53
C SER A 108 9.83 11.80 7.64
N VAL A 109 9.77 11.08 6.51
CA VAL A 109 8.57 10.99 5.66
C VAL A 109 7.44 10.32 6.41
N TRP A 110 7.70 9.21 7.11
CA TRP A 110 6.69 8.49 7.89
C TRP A 110 6.09 9.38 9.00
N VAL A 111 6.94 10.05 9.78
CA VAL A 111 6.50 10.99 10.83
C VAL A 111 5.80 12.21 10.24
N GLY A 112 6.31 12.75 9.14
CA GLY A 112 5.73 13.88 8.42
C GLY A 112 4.32 13.58 7.92
N SER A 113 4.14 12.46 7.22
CA SER A 113 2.83 11.98 6.76
C SER A 113 1.85 11.76 7.91
N PHE A 114 2.33 11.21 9.03
CA PHE A 114 1.51 11.04 10.24
C PHE A 114 1.08 12.40 10.84
N ALA A 115 2.01 13.34 10.98
CA ALA A 115 1.75 14.67 11.52
C ALA A 115 0.77 15.46 10.63
N VAL A 116 0.96 15.42 9.32
CA VAL A 116 0.05 16.06 8.34
C VAL A 116 -1.35 15.46 8.44
N THR A 117 -1.45 14.13 8.54
CA THR A 117 -2.75 13.45 8.70
C THR A 117 -3.44 13.84 10.01
N LEU A 118 -2.68 14.01 11.09
CA LEU A 118 -3.23 14.41 12.39
C LEU A 118 -3.71 15.87 12.39
N ALA A 119 -3.00 16.77 11.71
CA ALA A 119 -3.32 18.19 11.67
C ALA A 119 -4.45 18.54 10.68
N LEU A 120 -4.45 17.92 9.49
CA LEU A 120 -5.34 18.25 8.37
C LEU A 120 -6.47 17.22 8.16
N GLY A 121 -6.40 16.08 8.84
CA GLY A 121 -7.32 14.97 8.70
C GLY A 121 -6.89 13.92 7.67
N PRO A 122 -7.55 12.75 7.66
CA PRO A 122 -7.15 11.59 6.84
C PRO A 122 -7.21 11.85 5.34
N THR A 123 -8.24 12.54 4.85
CA THR A 123 -8.41 12.81 3.42
C THR A 123 -7.28 13.67 2.88
N GLN A 124 -6.95 14.78 3.56
CA GLN A 124 -5.87 15.67 3.15
C GLN A 124 -4.50 15.04 3.39
N GLY A 125 -4.34 14.27 4.48
CA GLY A 125 -3.12 13.53 4.78
C GLY A 125 -2.74 12.51 3.70
N ILE A 126 -3.72 11.77 3.17
CA ILE A 126 -3.49 10.82 2.07
C ILE A 126 -3.04 11.55 0.80
N VAL A 127 -3.70 12.65 0.44
CA VAL A 127 -3.34 13.45 -0.76
C VAL A 127 -1.93 14.02 -0.63
N ALA A 128 -1.60 14.61 0.51
CA ALA A 128 -0.28 15.17 0.77
C ALA A 128 0.83 14.10 0.73
N SER A 129 0.59 12.95 1.37
CA SER A 129 1.55 11.85 1.39
C SER A 129 1.76 11.24 0.01
N LEU A 130 0.70 11.13 -0.79
CA LEU A 130 0.79 10.67 -2.16
C LEU A 130 1.59 11.64 -3.04
N ALA A 131 1.38 12.95 -2.86
CA ALA A 131 2.16 13.97 -3.57
C ALA A 131 3.67 13.88 -3.24
N ILE A 132 4.02 13.69 -1.97
CA ILE A 132 5.40 13.48 -1.53
C ILE A 132 5.99 12.22 -2.17
N ALA A 133 5.26 11.10 -2.14
CA ALA A 133 5.71 9.84 -2.72
C ALA A 133 5.96 9.95 -4.24
N ILE A 134 5.04 10.57 -4.97
CA ILE A 134 5.20 10.82 -6.41
C ILE A 134 6.42 11.74 -6.66
N GLY A 135 6.58 12.80 -5.87
CA GLY A 135 7.73 13.69 -5.96
C GLY A 135 9.07 12.96 -5.80
N MET A 136 9.18 12.07 -4.79
CA MET A 136 10.37 11.25 -4.58
C MET A 136 10.64 10.30 -5.75
N ILE A 137 9.61 9.63 -6.28
CA ILE A 137 9.77 8.72 -7.42
C ILE A 137 10.26 9.48 -8.66
N LEU A 138 9.76 10.70 -8.88
CA LEU A 138 10.19 11.54 -10.01
C LEU A 138 11.65 11.99 -9.87
N GLN A 139 12.09 12.34 -8.66
CA GLN A 139 13.50 12.70 -8.40
C GLN A 139 14.43 11.52 -8.67
N VAL A 140 14.12 10.36 -8.10
CA VAL A 140 14.92 9.14 -8.31
C VAL A 140 14.94 8.73 -9.79
N GLY A 141 13.79 8.83 -10.47
CA GLY A 141 13.69 8.55 -11.91
C GLY A 141 14.52 9.50 -12.77
N ALA A 142 14.62 10.77 -12.38
CA ALA A 142 15.44 11.76 -13.07
C ALA A 142 16.94 11.47 -12.92
N GLU A 143 17.37 11.11 -11.71
CA GLU A 143 18.76 10.71 -11.43
C GLU A 143 19.15 9.46 -12.23
N HIS A 144 18.33 8.42 -12.21
CA HIS A 144 18.58 7.18 -12.97
C HIS A 144 18.70 7.41 -14.49
N ARG A 145 17.85 8.29 -15.04
CA ARG A 145 17.94 8.67 -16.45
C ARG A 145 19.26 9.37 -16.74
N SER A 146 19.71 10.26 -15.86
CA SER A 146 20.96 11.00 -16.05
C SER A 146 22.18 10.07 -16.11
N GLU A 147 22.22 9.04 -15.27
CA GLU A 147 23.30 8.05 -15.25
C GLU A 147 23.30 7.17 -16.50
N SER A 148 22.10 6.74 -16.96
CA SER A 148 21.98 5.93 -18.18
C SER A 148 22.44 6.66 -19.44
N LEU A 149 22.16 7.97 -19.54
CA LEU A 149 22.59 8.81 -20.65
C LEU A 149 24.11 9.05 -20.59
N ARG A 150 24.66 9.18 -19.39
CA ARG A 150 26.11 9.36 -19.18
C ARG A 150 26.90 8.10 -19.55
N GLN A 151 26.48 6.91 -19.11
CA GLN A 151 27.08 5.64 -19.53
C GLN A 151 26.98 5.42 -21.05
N ARG A 152 25.81 5.70 -21.63
CA ARG A 152 25.61 5.56 -23.07
C ARG A 152 26.50 6.51 -23.86
N SER A 153 26.65 7.76 -23.39
CA SER A 153 27.58 8.71 -23.99
C SER A 153 29.01 8.20 -23.95
N GLU A 154 29.52 7.74 -22.79
CA GLU A 154 30.89 7.21 -22.68
C GLU A 154 31.14 6.00 -23.58
N SER A 155 30.17 5.09 -23.73
CA SER A 155 30.30 3.95 -24.64
C SER A 155 30.40 4.35 -26.12
N LEU A 156 29.71 5.45 -26.52
CA LEU A 156 29.78 5.98 -27.87
C LEU A 156 31.10 6.70 -28.14
N TRP A 157 31.66 7.39 -27.13
CA TRP A 157 32.98 8.00 -27.22
C TRP A 157 34.09 6.95 -27.37
N GLN A 158 34.03 5.83 -26.62
CA GLN A 158 34.98 4.72 -26.78
C GLN A 158 34.92 4.11 -28.18
N ARG A 159 33.72 3.81 -28.69
CA ARG A 159 33.53 3.28 -30.04
C ARG A 159 33.99 4.24 -31.14
N SER A 160 33.78 5.53 -30.95
CA SER A 160 34.24 6.56 -31.90
C SER A 160 35.78 6.65 -31.90
N ALA A 161 36.42 6.46 -30.75
CA ALA A 161 37.88 6.40 -30.65
C ALA A 161 38.45 5.15 -31.34
N GLU A 162 37.84 3.98 -31.14
CA GLU A 162 38.22 2.75 -31.86
C GLU A 162 38.11 2.90 -33.38
N ILE A 163 36.98 3.44 -33.87
CA ILE A 163 36.78 3.68 -35.31
C ILE A 163 37.78 4.71 -35.84
N ARG A 164 38.07 5.77 -35.07
CA ARG A 164 39.06 6.79 -35.47
C ARG A 164 40.47 6.22 -35.60
N VAL A 165 40.87 5.31 -34.71
CA VAL A 165 42.17 4.61 -34.78
C VAL A 165 42.23 3.73 -36.03
N ILE A 166 41.16 2.98 -36.33
CA ILE A 166 41.08 2.13 -37.53
C ILE A 166 41.15 2.95 -38.83
N VAL A 167 40.54 4.14 -38.86
CA VAL A 167 40.56 5.03 -40.03
C VAL A 167 41.92 5.72 -40.23
N SER A 168 42.67 5.97 -39.14
CA SER A 168 43.97 6.65 -39.19
C SER A 168 45.12 5.73 -39.57
N ASP A 169 44.97 4.41 -39.35
CA ASP A 169 45.94 3.39 -39.74
C ASP A 169 45.24 2.22 -40.48
N PRO A 170 45.11 2.29 -41.82
CA PRO A 170 44.40 1.28 -42.61
C PRO A 170 45.16 -0.06 -42.70
N SER A 171 46.36 -0.17 -42.14
CA SER A 171 47.14 -1.41 -42.15
C SER A 171 46.63 -2.47 -41.16
N GLN A 172 45.88 -2.06 -40.12
CA GLN A 172 45.33 -2.91 -39.07
C GLN A 172 44.09 -3.73 -39.49
N ILE A 173 43.50 -3.44 -40.66
CA ILE A 173 42.31 -4.15 -41.16
C ILE A 173 42.67 -5.57 -41.67
N ARG A 174 43.96 -5.86 -41.90
CA ARG A 174 44.41 -7.05 -42.64
C ARG A 174 44.61 -8.32 -41.80
N VAL A 175 44.31 -8.32 -40.50
CA VAL A 175 44.69 -9.42 -39.57
C VAL A 175 43.49 -10.20 -38.99
N ARG A 176 42.25 -9.97 -39.44
CA ARG A 176 41.06 -10.65 -38.88
C ARG A 176 40.22 -11.40 -39.92
N SER A 177 40.88 -12.12 -40.81
CA SER A 177 40.27 -13.06 -41.75
C SER A 177 41.09 -14.35 -41.82
N GLU A 178 41.27 -15.02 -40.68
CA GLU A 178 41.59 -16.45 -40.59
C GLU A 178 40.87 -17.04 -39.37
#